data_AF-A0A973D3M0-F1
#
_entry.id   AF-A0A973D3M0-F1
#
_cell.length_a   1.000
_cell.length_b   1.000
_cell.length_c   1.000
_cell.angle_alpha   90.00
_cell.angle_beta   90.00
_cell.angle_gamma   90.00
#
_symmetry.space_group_name_H-M   'P 1'
#
loop_
_entity.id
_entity.type
_entity.pdbx_description
1 polymer ?
#
loop_
_entity_poly.entity_id
_entity_poly.type
_entity_poly.pdbx_seq_one_letter_code
_entity_poly.pdbx_strand_id
1 'polypeptide(L)' 'MISTKPQRQPGAKWAVLWKFEKLNTQRQRLIQRAGRLLRPKGKLTLSMAANDAVEKEFSDCLENLAQAA' A
#
# COMPACT_ATOMS: atom_id res chain seq x y z
N MET A 1 -48.48 -16.17 -14.20
CA MET A 1 -47.14 -15.98 -13.62
C MET A 1 -47.07 -14.57 -13.06
N ILE A 2 -47.01 -14.40 -11.73
CA ILE A 2 -47.02 -13.08 -11.09
C ILE A 2 -45.56 -12.63 -10.95
N SER A 3 -45.16 -11.64 -11.75
CA SER A 3 -43.81 -11.06 -11.68
C SER A 3 -43.74 -10.08 -10.51
N THR A 4 -43.09 -10.49 -9.43
CA THR A 4 -42.81 -9.62 -8.27
C THR A 4 -41.68 -8.68 -8.65
N LYS A 5 -41.94 -7.37 -8.66
CA LYS A 5 -40.92 -6.35 -8.91
C LYS A 5 -39.84 -6.41 -7.81
N PRO A 6 -38.54 -6.31 -8.13
CA PRO A 6 -37.49 -6.33 -7.12
C PRO A 6 -37.59 -5.07 -6.24
N GLN A 7 -37.85 -5.26 -4.95
CA GLN A 7 -37.86 -4.22 -3.93
C GLN A 7 -36.40 -3.82 -3.63
N ARG A 8 -35.97 -2.65 -4.11
CA ARG A 8 -34.63 -2.11 -3.85
C ARG A 8 -34.53 -1.67 -2.39
N GLN A 9 -33.80 -2.42 -1.57
CA GLN A 9 -33.48 -2.01 -0.20
C GLN A 9 -32.40 -0.91 -0.23
N PRO A 10 -32.66 0.31 0.28
CA PRO A 10 -31.63 1.31 0.50
C PRO A 10 -31.07 1.10 1.92
N GLY A 11 -29.94 0.40 2.06
CA GLY A 11 -29.53 0.02 3.41
C GLY A 11 -28.19 -0.64 3.59
N ALA A 12 -27.16 -0.16 2.90
CA ALA A 12 -25.78 -0.12 3.37
C ALA A 12 -24.98 0.46 2.21
N LYS A 13 -24.38 1.64 2.41
CA LYS A 13 -23.25 2.02 1.56
C LYS A 13 -22.20 0.96 1.83
N TRP A 14 -21.97 0.07 0.87
CA TRP A 14 -20.79 -0.79 0.88
C TRP A 14 -19.63 0.20 0.78
N ALA A 15 -19.09 0.61 1.93
CA ALA A 15 -17.84 1.32 1.97
C ALA A 15 -16.84 0.33 1.43
N VAL A 16 -16.59 0.40 0.12
CA VAL A 16 -15.75 -0.58 -0.52
C VAL A 16 -14.36 -0.32 0.04
N LEU A 17 -13.97 -1.19 0.97
CA LEU A 17 -12.78 -1.06 1.80
C LEU A 17 -11.60 -1.54 0.97
N TRP A 18 -11.41 -0.93 -0.21
CA TRP A 18 -10.27 -1.14 -1.07
C TRP A 18 -9.05 -0.79 -0.23
N LYS A 19 -8.36 -1.81 0.30
CA LYS A 19 -7.02 -1.69 0.91
C LYS A 19 -5.97 -1.38 -0.17
N PHE A 20 -6.35 -0.58 -1.16
CA PHE A 20 -5.42 -0.10 -2.17
C PHE A 20 -4.73 1.08 -1.55
N GLU A 21 -3.65 0.78 -0.84
CA GLU A 21 -2.71 1.82 -0.51
C GLU A 21 -2.12 2.32 -1.83
N LYS A 22 -2.43 3.56 -2.18
CA LYS A 22 -1.92 4.18 -3.41
C LYS A 22 -0.40 4.08 -3.39
N LEU A 23 0.19 3.76 -4.55
CA LEU A 23 1.65 3.70 -4.70
C LEU A 23 2.33 4.99 -4.19
N ASN A 24 1.66 6.14 -4.32
CA ASN A 24 2.14 7.40 -3.79
C ASN A 24 2.20 7.44 -2.25
N THR A 25 1.20 6.87 -1.56
CA THR A 25 1.16 6.78 -0.09
C THR A 25 2.30 5.88 0.40
N GLN A 26 2.50 4.74 -0.25
CA GLN A 26 3.63 3.86 0.03
C GLN A 26 4.98 4.55 -0.20
N ARG A 27 5.14 5.25 -1.34
CA ARG A 27 6.34 6.04 -1.65
C ARG A 27 6.61 7.14 -0.62
N GLN A 28 5.58 7.88 -0.21
CA GLN A 28 5.73 8.92 0.81
C GLN A 28 6.13 8.32 2.16
N ARG A 29 5.52 7.20 2.55
CA ARG A 29 5.85 6.49 3.79
C ARG A 29 7.29 5.96 3.78
N LEU A 30 7.74 5.41 2.65
CA LEU A 30 9.13 5.02 2.38
C LEU A 30 10.10 6.18 2.62
N ILE A 31 9.83 7.33 2.00
CA ILE A 31 10.72 8.50 2.09
C ILE A 31 10.70 9.12 3.50
N GLN A 32 9.53 9.16 4.15
CA GLN A 32 9.38 9.77 5.48
C GLN A 32 9.98 8.93 6.60
N ARG A 33 9.92 7.59 6.50
CA ARG A 33 10.56 6.69 7.47
C ARG A 33 12.06 6.55 7.24
N ALA A 34 12.52 6.80 6.02
CA ALA A 34 13.94 6.84 5.74
C ALA A 34 14.60 7.99 6.50
N GLY A 35 15.71 7.71 7.17
CA GLY A 35 16.51 8.74 7.81
C GLY A 35 17.30 9.54 6.78
N ARG A 36 17.86 8.87 5.77
CA ARG A 36 18.68 9.50 4.73
C ARG A 36 18.47 8.86 3.36
N LEU A 37 18.26 9.70 2.35
CA LEU A 37 18.35 9.29 0.96
C LEU A 37 19.75 9.64 0.44
N LEU A 38 20.56 8.62 0.18
CA LEU A 38 21.97 8.77 -0.20
C LEU A 38 22.18 8.20 -1.61
N ARG A 39 23.26 8.62 -2.27
CA ARG A 39 23.69 8.05 -3.55
C ARG A 39 25.14 7.55 -3.52
N PRO A 40 25.49 6.59 -2.65
CA PRO A 40 26.84 6.05 -2.63
C PRO A 40 27.16 5.34 -3.96
N LYS A 41 28.28 5.69 -4.58
CA LYS A 41 28.78 5.08 -5.84
C LYS A 41 27.73 5.09 -6.98
N GLY A 42 26.89 6.11 -7.03
CA GLY A 42 25.84 6.26 -8.06
C GLY A 42 24.60 5.40 -7.85
N LYS A 43 24.54 4.57 -6.79
CA LYS A 43 23.34 3.79 -6.45
C LYS A 43 22.50 4.55 -5.46
N LEU A 44 21.21 4.68 -5.72
CA LEU A 44 20.27 5.28 -4.77
C LEU A 44 20.10 4.31 -3.58
N THR A 45 20.47 4.77 -2.39
CA THR A 45 20.42 3.99 -1.16
C THR A 45 19.60 4.73 -0.12
N LEU A 46 18.55 4.06 0.37
CA LEU A 46 17.71 4.53 1.45
C LEU A 46 18.30 4.00 2.76
N SER A 47 18.78 4.88 3.64
CA SER A 47 19.29 4.53 4.97
C SER A 47 18.26 4.86 6.03
N MET A 48 18.03 3.94 6.95
CA MET A 48 17.04 4.03 8.03
C MET A 48 17.61 3.45 9.32
N ALA A 49 17.02 3.83 10.46
CA ALA A 49 17.33 3.20 11.73
C ALA A 49 16.88 1.74 11.71
N ALA A 50 17.67 0.85 12.33
CA ALA A 50 17.31 -0.56 12.46
C ALA A 50 16.03 -0.67 13.31
N ASN A 51 14.92 -0.97 12.64
CA ASN A 51 13.61 -1.14 13.25
C ASN A 51 12.89 -2.27 12.52
N ASP A 52 12.68 -3.38 13.24
CA ASP A 52 12.10 -4.61 12.70
C ASP A 52 10.72 -4.40 12.06
N ALA A 53 9.91 -3.49 12.59
CA ALA A 53 8.60 -3.20 12.03
C ALA A 53 8.69 -2.52 10.66
N VAL A 54 9.70 -1.68 10.48
CA VAL A 54 9.96 -0.94 9.24
C VAL A 54 10.61 -1.84 8.20
N GLU A 55 11.56 -2.68 8.63
CA GLU A 55 12.18 -3.69 7.78
C GLU A 55 11.14 -4.65 7.21
N LYS A 56 10.25 -5.18 8.07
CA LYS A 56 9.18 -6.09 7.65
C LYS A 56 8.21 -5.43 6.68
N GLU A 57 7.75 -4.21 6.97
CA GLU A 57 6.85 -3.46 6.08
C GLU A 57 7.46 -3.27 4.68
N PHE A 58 8.78 -3.04 4.61
CA PHE A 58 9.47 -2.85 3.33
C PHE A 58 9.77 -4.14 2.58
N SER A 59 10.19 -5.20 3.27
CA SER A 59 10.38 -6.52 2.65
C SER A 59 9.07 -7.00 2.02
N ASP A 60 7.97 -6.92 2.78
CA ASP A 60 6.64 -7.27 2.28
C ASP A 60 6.26 -6.41 1.06
N CYS A 61 6.56 -5.10 1.07
CA CYS A 61 6.27 -4.21 -0.06
C CYS A 61 7.08 -4.57 -1.31
N LEU A 62 8.38 -4.83 -1.17
CA LEU A 62 9.27 -5.16 -2.28
C LEU A 62 8.94 -6.51 -2.90
N GLU A 63 8.60 -7.52 -2.08
CA GLU A 63 8.15 -8.83 -2.54
C GLU A 63 6.85 -8.72 -3.34
N ASN A 64 5.86 -7.98 -2.82
CA ASN A 64 4.60 -7.77 -3.53
C ASN A 64 4.79 -7.02 -4.85
N LEU A 65 5.71 -6.05 -4.91
CA LEU A 65 6.06 -5.36 -6.16
C LEU A 65 6.76 -6.27 -7.15
N ALA A 66 7.64 -7.17 -6.69
CA ALA A 66 8.32 -8.13 -7.55
C ALA A 66 7.34 -9.17 -8.13
N GLN A 67 6.34 -9.59 -7.36
CA GLN A 67 5.33 -10.55 -7.80
C GLN A 67 4.33 -9.96 -8.83
N ALA A 68 4.19 -8.64 -8.86
CA ALA A 68 3.27 -7.93 -9.74
C ALA A 68 3.89 -7.49 -11.07
N ALA A 69 5.22 -7.65 -11.25
CA ALA A 69 5.98 -7.25 -12.43
C ALA A 69 6.17 -8.41 -13.41
#